data_AF-A0AAJ6TEG0-F1
#
_entry.id   AF-A0AAJ6TEG0-F1
#
_cell.length_a   1.000
_cell.length_b   1.000
_cell.length_c   1.000
_cell.angle_alpha   90.00
_cell.angle_beta   90.00
_cell.angle_gamma   90.00
#
_symmetry.space_group_name_H-M   'P 1'
#
loop_
_entity.id
_entity.type
_entity.pdbx_description
1 polymer ?
#
loop_
_entity_poly.entity_id
_entity_poly.type
_entity_poly.pdbx_seq_one_letter_code
_entity_poly.pdbx_strand_id
1 'polypeptide(L)'
;MIGWADIYKVVAAMVPLYVALMLGYGSVRWWKVFTPEQCGAINRLVCYFTLPFFTFEFTAHADPFKMNYLFIGADAISKLIIVVVLAVWAKWSGKGSYSWSITSFSLCTLTNSLVLGVPLIKAMYGQAAVALIVQSSVIQSIIWLTMLLLVLEIRRTGLGVSASNPDEDLEENADSTVSSRPAFWCLMKTVGMKLAMNPNSYACIIGLVWAFIANRWRFEMPSIMEGSILIMSKTGTGTAMFSMGIFMALQEKVIACGASLTVIGMVLRFIAGPAAMAIGSIIVGLRGDVLRVAIIQAAFPQAIISFIFAQEYGLHAEVLSTAVIFGTIVALPVLIAYYAILDFVH
;
A
#
# COMPACT_ATOMS: atom_id res chain seq x y z
N MET A 1 17.05 18.29 -16.92
CA MET A 1 18.08 18.18 -15.87
C MET A 1 17.50 18.78 -14.60
N ILE A 2 17.04 17.90 -13.72
CA ILE A 2 16.55 18.24 -12.38
C ILE A 2 17.63 19.03 -11.62
N GLY A 3 17.30 20.23 -11.17
CA GLY A 3 18.21 21.08 -10.42
C GLY A 3 18.08 20.94 -8.91
N TRP A 4 18.98 21.59 -8.17
CA TRP A 4 18.88 21.70 -6.70
C TRP A 4 17.56 22.31 -6.22
N ALA A 5 16.98 23.23 -7.02
CA ALA A 5 15.68 23.82 -6.72
C ALA A 5 14.54 22.79 -6.75
N ASP A 6 14.60 21.79 -7.63
CA ASP A 6 13.58 20.75 -7.73
C ASP A 6 13.73 19.73 -6.60
N ILE A 7 14.96 19.35 -6.27
CA ILE A 7 15.25 18.54 -5.07
C ILE A 7 14.75 19.26 -3.81
N TYR A 8 14.97 20.58 -3.70
CA TYR A 8 14.46 21.36 -2.58
C TYR A 8 12.93 21.33 -2.50
N LYS A 9 12.19 21.44 -3.62
CA LYS A 9 10.71 21.31 -3.62
C LYS A 9 10.27 19.95 -3.07
N VAL A 10 10.95 18.87 -3.48
CA VAL A 10 10.66 17.51 -3.00
C VAL A 10 10.91 17.41 -1.49
N VAL A 11 12.07 17.87 -1.02
CA VAL A 11 12.40 17.86 0.40
C VAL A 11 11.43 18.74 1.20
N ALA A 12 11.10 19.93 0.71
CA ALA A 12 10.15 20.84 1.36
C ALA A 12 8.73 20.26 1.45
N ALA A 13 8.31 19.46 0.46
CA ALA A 13 7.04 18.73 0.53
C ALA A 13 7.09 17.58 1.53
N MET A 14 8.24 16.90 1.67
CA MET A 14 8.38 15.68 2.48
C MET A 14 8.72 15.95 3.94
N VAL A 15 9.54 16.94 4.25
CA VAL A 15 9.99 17.25 5.63
C VAL A 15 8.81 17.41 6.59
N PRO A 16 7.71 18.14 6.28
CA PRO A 16 6.56 18.23 7.18
C PRO A 16 5.93 16.88 7.55
N LEU A 17 5.87 15.94 6.60
CA LEU A 17 5.37 14.58 6.83
C LEU A 17 6.28 13.80 7.79
N TYR A 18 7.61 13.90 7.59
CA TYR A 18 8.58 13.27 8.48
C TYR A 18 8.63 13.93 9.86
N VAL A 19 8.38 15.24 9.96
CA VAL A 19 8.23 15.93 11.25
C VAL A 19 7.04 15.35 12.01
N ALA A 20 5.87 15.19 11.37
CA ALA A 20 4.71 14.55 11.99
C ALA A 20 5.00 13.12 12.45
N LEU A 21 5.72 12.34 11.64
CA LEU A 21 6.17 10.99 12.02
C LEU A 21 7.10 11.00 13.23
N MET A 22 8.09 11.88 13.26
CA MET A 22 9.02 12.00 14.38
C MET A 22 8.32 12.45 15.66
N LEU A 23 7.33 13.35 15.56
CA LEU A 23 6.49 13.73 16.70
C LEU A 23 5.67 12.53 17.20
N GLY A 24 5.09 11.73 16.30
CA GLY A 24 4.39 10.49 16.65
C GLY A 24 5.30 9.50 17.38
N TYR A 25 6.49 9.26 16.84
CA TYR A 25 7.49 8.40 17.44
C TYR A 25 7.94 8.89 18.82
N GLY A 26 8.32 10.17 18.91
CA GLY A 26 8.79 10.81 20.14
C GLY A 26 7.72 10.84 21.24
N SER A 27 6.44 11.02 20.87
CA SER A 27 5.32 11.04 21.81
C SER A 27 5.18 9.76 22.62
N VAL A 28 5.55 8.61 22.03
CA VAL A 28 5.47 7.31 22.70
C VAL A 28 6.82 6.93 23.31
N ARG A 29 7.91 7.03 22.53
CA ARG A 29 9.21 6.50 22.93
C ARG A 29 10.00 7.41 23.87
N TRP A 30 9.96 8.73 23.64
CA TRP A 30 10.81 9.69 24.35
C TRP A 30 10.05 10.43 25.44
N TRP A 31 8.89 11.01 25.09
CA TRP A 31 8.08 11.81 25.99
C TRP A 31 7.07 10.97 26.80
N LYS A 32 6.77 9.74 26.35
CA LYS A 32 5.81 8.83 27.00
C LYS A 32 4.46 9.50 27.31
N VAL A 33 4.01 10.38 26.42
CA VAL A 33 2.74 11.12 26.53
C VAL A 33 1.56 10.17 26.39
N PHE A 34 1.68 9.18 25.50
CA PHE A 34 0.60 8.23 25.21
C PHE A 34 0.92 6.83 25.71
N THR A 35 -0.07 6.21 26.35
CA THR A 35 -0.05 4.78 26.66
C THR A 35 -0.37 3.94 25.41
N PRO A 36 -0.03 2.63 25.39
CA PRO A 36 -0.37 1.76 24.25
C PRO A 36 -1.87 1.72 23.93
N GLU A 37 -2.73 1.78 24.96
CA GLU A 37 -4.19 1.84 24.76
C GLU A 37 -4.63 3.14 24.08
N GLN A 38 -4.07 4.28 24.50
CA GLN A 38 -4.32 5.58 23.88
C GLN A 38 -3.81 5.63 22.44
N CYS A 39 -2.66 5.00 22.16
CA CYS A 39 -2.16 4.82 20.80
C CYS A 39 -3.15 4.05 19.93
N GLY A 40 -3.78 2.99 20.48
CA GLY A 40 -4.85 2.27 19.81
C GLY A 40 -6.05 3.15 19.48
N ALA A 41 -6.47 4.02 20.40
CA ALA A 41 -7.55 4.98 20.18
C ALA A 41 -7.22 6.01 19.08
N ILE A 42 -5.99 6.55 19.07
CA ILE A 42 -5.51 7.47 18.03
C ILE A 42 -5.53 6.77 16.66
N ASN A 43 -5.03 5.54 16.59
CA ASN A 43 -5.04 4.77 15.34
C ASN A 43 -6.46 4.49 14.85
N ARG A 44 -7.41 4.21 15.75
CA ARG A 44 -8.84 4.07 15.37
C ARG A 44 -9.42 5.38 14.84
N LEU A 45 -9.13 6.51 15.48
CA LEU A 45 -9.54 7.83 14.97
C LEU A 45 -9.03 8.05 13.55
N VAL A 46 -7.75 7.75 13.31
CA VAL A 46 -7.11 7.91 12.00
C VAL A 46 -7.75 6.99 10.96
N CYS A 47 -7.90 5.70 11.29
CA CYS A 47 -8.41 4.69 10.36
C CYS A 47 -9.90 4.84 10.06
N TYR A 48 -10.74 5.23 11.03
CA TYR A 48 -12.19 5.31 10.82
C TYR A 48 -12.69 6.69 10.41
N PHE A 49 -11.94 7.76 10.65
CA PHE A 49 -12.36 9.12 10.32
C PHE A 49 -11.37 9.80 9.38
N THR A 50 -10.15 10.08 9.79
CA THR A 50 -9.30 10.97 8.98
C THR A 50 -8.90 10.37 7.63
N LEU A 51 -8.51 9.09 7.58
CA LEU A 51 -8.10 8.42 6.34
C LEU A 51 -9.25 8.15 5.36
N PRO A 52 -10.45 7.73 5.79
CA PRO A 52 -11.60 7.60 4.90
C PRO A 52 -11.96 8.93 4.22
N PHE A 53 -12.06 10.03 4.98
CA PHE A 53 -12.35 11.35 4.40
C PHE A 53 -11.23 11.83 3.48
N PHE A 54 -9.97 11.59 3.84
CA PHE A 54 -8.82 11.86 2.99
C PHE A 54 -8.89 11.10 1.66
N THR A 55 -9.15 9.80 1.73
CA THR A 55 -9.27 8.94 0.55
C THR A 55 -10.46 9.33 -0.33
N PHE A 56 -11.60 9.65 0.30
CA PHE A 56 -12.79 10.13 -0.39
C PHE A 56 -12.50 11.44 -1.12
N GLU A 57 -11.86 12.41 -0.47
CA GLU A 57 -11.56 13.72 -1.08
C GLU A 57 -10.74 13.58 -2.36
N PHE A 58 -9.68 12.78 -2.35
CA PHE A 58 -8.91 12.51 -3.57
C PHE A 58 -9.73 11.78 -4.63
N THR A 59 -10.50 10.77 -4.23
CA THR A 59 -11.23 9.92 -5.17
C THR A 59 -12.42 10.64 -5.80
N ALA A 60 -13.12 11.48 -5.03
CA ALA A 60 -14.28 12.25 -5.48
C ALA A 60 -13.92 13.32 -6.51
N HIS A 61 -12.69 13.85 -6.46
CA HIS A 61 -12.16 14.82 -7.42
C HIS A 61 -11.44 14.17 -8.61
N ALA A 62 -11.29 12.84 -8.63
CA ALA A 62 -10.79 12.14 -9.81
C ALA A 62 -11.85 12.18 -10.91
N ASP A 63 -11.43 12.31 -12.17
CA ASP A 63 -12.31 12.16 -13.33
C ASP A 63 -12.18 10.73 -13.87
N PRO A 64 -13.16 9.83 -13.61
CA PRO A 64 -13.07 8.43 -14.06
C PRO A 64 -13.05 8.29 -15.58
N PHE A 65 -13.55 9.29 -16.32
CA PHE A 65 -13.63 9.28 -17.78
C PHE A 65 -12.32 9.70 -18.46
N LYS A 66 -11.41 10.33 -17.72
CA LYS A 66 -10.08 10.73 -18.20
C LYS A 66 -8.95 9.85 -17.64
N MET A 67 -9.30 8.67 -17.11
CA MET A 67 -8.30 7.74 -16.60
C MET A 67 -7.35 7.29 -17.72
N ASN A 68 -6.06 7.25 -17.43
CA ASN A 68 -5.06 6.77 -18.37
C ASN A 68 -5.06 5.23 -18.36
N TYR A 69 -5.72 4.62 -19.35
CA TYR A 69 -5.83 3.17 -19.47
C TYR A 69 -4.50 2.46 -19.70
N LEU A 70 -3.54 3.13 -20.37
CA LEU A 70 -2.19 2.58 -20.55
C LEU A 70 -1.47 2.48 -19.20
N PHE A 71 -1.68 3.45 -18.31
CA PHE A 71 -1.17 3.41 -16.94
C PHE A 71 -1.78 2.26 -16.12
N ILE A 72 -3.10 2.03 -16.23
CA ILE A 72 -3.77 0.90 -15.57
C ILE A 72 -3.26 -0.43 -16.12
N GLY A 73 -3.13 -0.53 -17.45
CA GLY A 73 -2.60 -1.71 -18.11
C GLY A 73 -1.17 -2.03 -17.67
N ALA A 74 -0.32 -1.01 -17.57
CA ALA A 74 1.05 -1.16 -17.09
C ALA A 74 1.10 -1.67 -15.63
N ASP A 75 0.24 -1.12 -14.75
CA ASP A 75 0.12 -1.58 -13.36
C ASP A 75 -0.36 -3.05 -13.28
N ALA A 76 -1.34 -3.43 -14.10
CA ALA A 76 -1.83 -4.81 -14.16
C ALA A 76 -0.78 -5.79 -14.69
N ILE A 77 -0.05 -5.42 -15.75
CA ILE A 77 1.02 -6.24 -16.32
C ILE A 77 2.18 -6.36 -15.33
N SER A 78 2.58 -5.28 -14.66
CA SER A 78 3.59 -5.31 -13.60
C SER A 78 3.26 -6.34 -12.52
N LYS A 79 2.01 -6.33 -12.03
CA LYS A 79 1.55 -7.30 -11.03
C LYS A 79 1.48 -8.71 -11.57
N LEU A 80 1.06 -8.90 -12.81
CA LEU A 80 1.08 -10.21 -13.47
C LEU A 80 2.50 -10.76 -13.59
N ILE A 81 3.48 -9.94 -13.98
CA ILE A 81 4.90 -10.31 -14.04
C ILE A 81 5.37 -10.78 -12.66
N ILE A 82 5.08 -10.03 -11.60
CA ILE A 82 5.45 -10.39 -10.22
C ILE A 82 4.83 -11.74 -9.84
N VAL A 83 3.55 -11.96 -10.13
CA VAL A 83 2.87 -13.23 -9.85
C VAL A 83 3.52 -14.40 -10.61
N VAL A 84 3.83 -14.24 -11.89
CA VAL A 84 4.47 -15.28 -12.70
C VAL A 84 5.86 -15.59 -12.17
N VAL A 85 6.68 -14.58 -11.88
CA VAL A 85 8.03 -14.76 -11.33
C VAL A 85 7.98 -15.48 -9.99
N LEU A 86 7.05 -15.09 -9.10
CA LEU A 86 6.88 -15.74 -7.80
C LEU A 86 6.35 -17.17 -7.93
N ALA A 87 5.46 -17.45 -8.88
CA ALA A 87 4.97 -18.80 -9.14
C ALA A 87 6.08 -19.73 -9.66
N VAL A 88 6.93 -19.23 -10.58
CA VAL A 88 8.11 -19.95 -11.07
C VAL A 88 9.10 -20.19 -9.93
N TRP A 89 9.37 -19.17 -9.11
CA TRP A 89 10.23 -19.29 -7.95
C TRP A 89 9.69 -20.31 -6.93
N ALA A 90 8.40 -20.29 -6.63
CA ALA A 90 7.77 -21.24 -5.72
C ALA A 90 7.81 -22.69 -6.25
N LYS A 91 7.78 -22.88 -7.57
CA LYS A 91 7.81 -24.22 -8.20
C LYS A 91 9.23 -24.80 -8.29
N TRP A 92 10.25 -23.96 -8.47
CA TRP A 92 11.62 -24.42 -8.76
C TRP A 92 12.63 -24.20 -7.64
N SER A 93 12.29 -23.38 -6.64
CA SER A 93 13.16 -23.17 -5.48
C SER A 93 12.77 -24.11 -4.35
N GLY A 94 13.72 -24.90 -3.84
CA GLY A 94 13.52 -25.69 -2.61
C GLY A 94 13.24 -24.84 -1.35
N LYS A 95 13.40 -23.51 -1.44
CA LYS A 95 13.07 -22.54 -0.38
C LYS A 95 11.78 -21.75 -0.68
N GLY A 96 11.15 -21.98 -1.83
CA GLY A 96 9.95 -21.26 -2.26
C GLY A 96 8.71 -21.79 -1.55
N SER A 97 8.14 -21.00 -0.63
CA SER A 97 6.85 -21.31 0.00
C SER A 97 5.75 -20.42 -0.55
N TYR A 98 4.53 -20.93 -0.60
CA TYR A 98 3.33 -20.16 -0.90
C TYR A 98 3.20 -18.93 0.01
N SER A 99 3.51 -19.08 1.30
CA SER A 99 3.53 -17.97 2.27
C SER A 99 4.54 -16.88 1.87
N TRP A 100 5.76 -17.27 1.50
CA TRP A 100 6.79 -16.34 1.03
C TRP A 100 6.41 -15.65 -0.29
N SER A 101 5.65 -16.32 -1.15
CA SER A 101 5.14 -15.71 -2.38
C SER A 101 4.14 -14.60 -2.07
N ILE A 102 3.22 -14.80 -1.13
CA ILE A 102 2.26 -13.77 -0.72
C ILE A 102 2.98 -12.57 -0.08
N THR A 103 3.94 -12.83 0.81
CA THR A 103 4.73 -11.76 1.43
C THR A 103 5.56 -11.00 0.40
N SER A 104 6.20 -11.69 -0.53
CA SER A 104 6.99 -11.05 -1.59
C SER A 104 6.11 -10.23 -2.53
N PHE A 105 4.94 -10.74 -2.90
CA PHE A 105 3.95 -9.98 -3.68
C PHE A 105 3.51 -8.73 -2.94
N SER A 106 3.18 -8.85 -1.65
CA SER A 106 2.78 -7.73 -0.79
C SER A 106 3.89 -6.67 -0.71
N LEU A 107 5.15 -7.08 -0.55
CA LEU A 107 6.32 -6.20 -0.53
C LEU A 107 6.55 -5.47 -1.85
N CYS A 108 6.31 -6.11 -2.99
CA CYS A 108 6.52 -5.46 -4.29
C CYS A 108 5.37 -4.53 -4.68
N THR A 109 4.16 -4.75 -4.18
CA THR A 109 2.94 -4.13 -4.74
C THR A 109 2.25 -3.15 -3.81
N LEU A 110 2.24 -3.37 -2.48
CA LEU A 110 1.42 -2.57 -1.56
C LEU A 110 2.11 -1.29 -1.09
N THR A 111 1.91 -0.23 -1.87
CA THR A 111 2.55 1.07 -1.70
C THR A 111 1.71 2.05 -0.86
N ASN A 112 2.36 2.95 -0.11
CA ASN A 112 1.70 4.07 0.57
C ASN A 112 1.50 5.26 -0.40
N SER A 113 0.63 5.07 -1.40
CA SER A 113 0.49 6.02 -2.52
C SER A 113 -0.21 7.32 -2.16
N LEU A 114 -1.24 7.31 -1.31
CA LEU A 114 -2.02 8.53 -1.05
C LEU A 114 -1.33 9.45 -0.03
N VAL A 115 -0.90 8.92 1.12
CA VAL A 115 -0.35 9.74 2.21
C VAL A 115 1.01 10.33 1.83
N LEU A 116 1.92 9.52 1.30
CA LEU A 116 3.27 9.95 0.92
C LEU A 116 3.40 10.24 -0.57
N GLY A 117 2.74 9.47 -1.43
CA GLY A 117 2.90 9.59 -2.87
C GLY A 117 2.31 10.88 -3.45
N VAL A 118 1.15 11.36 -2.97
CA VAL A 118 0.53 12.59 -3.50
C VAL A 118 1.40 13.84 -3.28
N PRO A 119 1.84 14.17 -2.04
CA PRO A 119 2.70 15.33 -1.83
C PRO A 119 4.01 15.26 -2.63
N LEU A 120 4.60 14.06 -2.69
CA LEU A 120 5.86 13.83 -3.39
C LEU A 120 5.71 14.04 -4.91
N ILE A 121 4.76 13.36 -5.55
CA ILE A 121 4.56 13.46 -7.00
C ILE A 121 4.09 14.85 -7.40
N LYS A 122 3.28 15.50 -6.58
CA LYS A 122 2.91 16.90 -6.78
C LYS A 122 4.14 17.81 -6.80
N ALA A 123 5.13 17.58 -5.95
CA ALA A 123 6.37 18.34 -5.94
C ALA A 123 7.28 18.05 -7.14
N MET A 124 7.28 16.81 -7.66
CA MET A 124 8.17 16.34 -8.73
C MET A 124 7.64 16.62 -10.15
N TYR A 125 6.33 16.40 -10.37
CA TYR A 125 5.69 16.41 -11.69
C TYR A 125 4.41 17.27 -11.73
N GLY A 126 4.07 17.94 -10.63
CA GLY A 126 2.93 18.85 -10.57
C GLY A 126 1.57 18.18 -10.38
N GLN A 127 0.51 18.98 -10.45
CA GLN A 127 -0.86 18.54 -10.13
C GLN A 127 -1.42 17.51 -11.12
N ALA A 128 -1.00 17.54 -12.40
CA ALA A 128 -1.47 16.59 -13.40
C ALA A 128 -1.08 15.14 -13.07
N ALA A 129 0.11 14.92 -12.49
CA ALA A 129 0.58 13.60 -12.11
C ALA A 129 -0.13 13.04 -10.87
N VAL A 130 -0.72 13.90 -10.02
CA VAL A 130 -1.51 13.47 -8.85
C VAL A 130 -2.69 12.60 -9.28
N ALA A 131 -3.32 12.92 -10.40
CA ALA A 131 -4.43 12.13 -10.93
C ALA A 131 -4.03 10.67 -11.21
N LEU A 132 -2.81 10.42 -11.69
CA LEU A 132 -2.30 9.06 -11.93
C LEU A 132 -2.13 8.27 -10.62
N ILE A 133 -1.64 8.93 -9.57
CA ILE A 133 -1.45 8.31 -8.24
C ILE A 133 -2.80 7.97 -7.60
N VAL A 134 -3.75 8.90 -7.66
CA VAL A 134 -5.12 8.67 -7.16
C VAL A 134 -5.75 7.53 -7.94
N GLN A 135 -5.69 7.56 -9.27
CA GLN A 135 -6.18 6.49 -10.14
C GLN A 135 -5.63 5.12 -9.75
N SER A 136 -4.32 5.01 -9.56
CA SER A 136 -3.68 3.76 -9.15
C SER A 136 -4.12 3.32 -7.76
N SER A 137 -4.23 4.25 -6.82
CA SER A 137 -4.64 3.95 -5.44
C SER A 137 -6.07 3.41 -5.35
N VAL A 138 -6.98 3.89 -6.20
CA VAL A 138 -8.36 3.39 -6.29
C VAL A 138 -8.37 1.96 -6.81
N ILE A 139 -7.66 1.70 -7.92
CA ILE A 139 -7.52 0.35 -8.49
C ILE A 139 -6.86 -0.60 -7.48
N GLN A 140 -5.84 -0.13 -6.77
CA GLN A 140 -5.18 -0.88 -5.69
C GLN A 140 -6.16 -1.26 -4.58
N SER A 141 -6.96 -0.31 -4.12
CA SER A 141 -7.87 -0.53 -2.99
C SER A 141 -9.05 -1.43 -3.35
N ILE A 142 -9.57 -1.35 -4.58
CA ILE A 142 -10.73 -2.12 -5.03
C ILE A 142 -10.34 -3.49 -5.56
N ILE A 143 -9.34 -3.56 -6.46
CA ILE A 143 -9.02 -4.80 -7.17
C ILE A 143 -7.92 -5.55 -6.43
N TRP A 144 -6.76 -4.93 -6.26
CA TRP A 144 -5.57 -5.62 -5.78
C TRP A 144 -5.66 -6.03 -4.30
N LEU A 145 -6.25 -5.18 -3.47
CA LEU A 145 -6.50 -5.49 -2.07
C LEU A 145 -7.50 -6.64 -1.90
N THR A 146 -8.57 -6.65 -2.72
CA THR A 146 -9.55 -7.74 -2.73
C THR A 146 -8.92 -9.06 -3.15
N MET A 147 -8.07 -9.05 -4.18
CA MET A 147 -7.33 -10.24 -4.62
C MET A 147 -6.37 -10.73 -3.53
N LEU A 148 -5.66 -9.82 -2.85
CA LEU A 148 -4.77 -10.20 -1.75
C LEU A 148 -5.55 -10.79 -0.57
N LEU A 149 -6.66 -10.17 -0.17
CA LEU A 149 -7.52 -10.67 0.89
C LEU A 149 -8.11 -12.04 0.55
N LEU A 150 -8.52 -12.25 -0.71
CA LEU A 150 -8.98 -13.55 -1.18
C LEU A 150 -7.90 -14.62 -1.04
N VAL A 151 -6.67 -14.32 -1.47
CA VAL A 151 -5.52 -15.22 -1.35
C VAL A 151 -5.20 -15.53 0.11
N LEU A 152 -5.23 -14.52 0.99
CA LEU A 152 -5.01 -14.68 2.43
C LEU A 152 -6.12 -15.51 3.10
N GLU A 153 -7.38 -15.33 2.70
CA GLU A 153 -8.50 -16.12 3.22
C GLU A 153 -8.41 -17.57 2.76
N ILE A 154 -8.08 -17.82 1.49
CA ILE A 154 -7.85 -19.17 0.96
C ILE A 154 -6.72 -19.88 1.73
N ARG A 155 -5.63 -19.17 2.05
CA ARG A 155 -4.55 -19.68 2.90
C ARG A 155 -5.05 -20.04 4.30
N ARG A 156 -5.83 -19.15 4.92
CA ARG A 156 -6.37 -19.33 6.28
C ARG A 156 -7.33 -20.51 6.37
N THR A 157 -8.18 -20.71 5.37
CA THR A 157 -9.14 -21.82 5.33
C THR A 157 -8.53 -23.14 4.84
N GLY A 158 -7.21 -23.21 4.61
CA GLY A 158 -6.53 -24.43 4.17
C GLY A 158 -6.90 -24.90 2.76
N LEU A 159 -7.52 -24.05 1.94
CA LEU A 159 -7.90 -24.37 0.56
C LEU A 159 -6.74 -24.26 -0.44
N GLY A 160 -5.57 -23.81 0.03
CA GLY A 160 -4.33 -23.74 -0.74
C GLY A 160 -3.27 -24.72 -0.24
N VAL A 161 -3.22 -25.89 -0.88
CA VAL A 161 -2.03 -26.75 -1.05
C VAL A 161 -1.43 -27.36 0.23
N SER A 162 -2.06 -28.44 0.71
CA SER A 162 -1.29 -29.58 1.24
C SER A 162 -0.50 -30.19 0.07
N ALA A 163 0.70 -29.70 -0.17
CA ALA A 163 1.73 -30.43 -0.92
C ALA A 163 2.88 -30.71 0.04
N SER A 164 2.97 -31.98 0.42
CA SER A 164 4.14 -32.71 0.90
C SER A 164 5.03 -32.05 1.96
N ASN A 165 4.85 -32.47 3.21
CA ASN A 165 5.94 -33.03 4.01
C ASN A 165 5.39 -34.29 4.68
N PRO A 166 5.82 -35.51 4.31
CA PRO A 166 5.78 -36.63 5.23
C PRO A 166 6.91 -36.44 6.25
N ASP A 167 6.68 -36.90 7.47
CA ASP A 167 7.62 -36.96 8.61
C ASP A 167 7.59 -35.74 9.55
N GLU A 168 6.70 -35.80 10.57
CA GLU A 168 7.07 -35.86 12.00
C GLU A 168 5.78 -35.94 12.88
N ASP A 169 5.44 -37.18 13.23
CA ASP A 169 4.96 -37.72 14.52
C ASP A 169 3.97 -36.95 15.44
N LEU A 170 2.77 -37.55 15.50
CA LEU A 170 2.05 -38.11 16.66
C LEU A 170 1.55 -37.23 17.84
N GLU A 171 0.21 -37.35 18.02
CA GLU A 171 -0.62 -37.27 19.24
C GLU A 171 -0.98 -35.90 19.84
N GLU A 172 -2.21 -35.41 19.56
CA GLU A 172 -3.31 -35.41 20.54
C GLU A 172 -4.68 -35.11 19.89
N ASN A 173 -5.73 -35.55 20.57
CA ASN A 173 -7.05 -35.94 20.06
C ASN A 173 -8.04 -34.81 19.70
N ALA A 174 -8.86 -35.15 18.70
CA ALA A 174 -10.31 -34.94 18.59
C ALA A 174 -10.90 -33.54 18.84
N ASP A 175 -11.07 -32.78 17.75
CA ASP A 175 -12.41 -32.31 17.40
C ASP A 175 -12.57 -32.31 15.87
N SER A 176 -13.37 -33.25 15.37
CA SER A 176 -13.66 -33.44 13.96
C SER A 176 -14.67 -32.40 13.48
N THR A 177 -14.25 -31.15 13.36
CA THR A 177 -14.99 -30.20 12.52
C THR A 177 -14.79 -30.60 11.07
N VAL A 178 -15.80 -31.27 10.52
CA VAL A 178 -16.00 -31.55 9.11
C VAL A 178 -15.60 -30.32 8.29
N SER A 179 -14.42 -30.37 7.65
CA SER A 179 -13.95 -29.36 6.71
C SER A 179 -14.77 -29.48 5.42
N SER A 180 -16.03 -29.05 5.48
CA SER A 180 -16.81 -28.67 4.32
C SER A 180 -16.02 -27.59 3.60
N ARG A 181 -15.58 -27.85 2.36
CA ARG A 181 -14.99 -26.82 1.49
C ARG A 181 -15.95 -25.62 1.52
N PRO A 182 -15.57 -24.44 2.07
CA PRO A 182 -16.43 -23.29 1.93
C PRO A 182 -16.63 -23.06 0.43
N ALA A 183 -17.88 -23.01 0.00
CA ALA A 183 -18.20 -22.69 -1.39
C ALA A 183 -17.47 -21.40 -1.77
N PHE A 184 -16.95 -21.30 -3.00
CA PHE A 184 -16.31 -20.09 -3.50
C PHE A 184 -17.14 -18.83 -3.20
N TRP A 185 -18.46 -18.95 -3.25
CA TRP A 185 -19.40 -17.90 -2.86
C TRP A 185 -19.32 -17.48 -1.38
N CYS A 186 -19.12 -18.42 -0.46
CA CYS A 186 -18.90 -18.14 0.96
C CYS A 186 -17.57 -17.40 1.18
N LEU A 187 -16.49 -17.83 0.52
CA LEU A 187 -15.21 -17.11 0.54
C LEU A 187 -15.36 -15.69 0.00
N MET A 188 -15.98 -15.53 -1.17
CA MET A 188 -16.24 -14.22 -1.77
C MET A 188 -17.13 -13.34 -0.88
N LYS A 189 -18.10 -13.93 -0.16
CA LYS A 189 -18.93 -13.21 0.82
C LYS A 189 -18.10 -12.73 2.01
N THR A 190 -17.22 -13.58 2.57
CA THR A 190 -16.32 -13.21 3.68
C THR A 190 -15.36 -12.11 3.26
N VAL A 191 -14.70 -12.26 2.11
CA VAL A 191 -13.77 -11.26 1.56
C VAL A 191 -14.50 -9.96 1.26
N GLY A 192 -15.67 -10.03 0.62
CA GLY A 192 -16.51 -8.86 0.33
C GLY A 192 -16.95 -8.14 1.61
N MET A 193 -17.31 -8.88 2.66
CA MET A 193 -17.65 -8.29 3.96
C MET A 193 -16.42 -7.64 4.62
N LYS A 194 -15.25 -8.28 4.63
CA LYS A 194 -14.02 -7.68 5.16
C LYS A 194 -13.59 -6.44 4.39
N LEU A 195 -13.76 -6.43 3.07
CA LEU A 195 -13.53 -5.27 2.24
C LEU A 195 -14.53 -4.15 2.54
N ALA A 196 -15.82 -4.47 2.67
CA ALA A 196 -16.85 -3.50 3.01
C ALA A 196 -16.68 -2.91 4.41
N MET A 197 -16.15 -3.70 5.35
CA MET A 197 -15.81 -3.24 6.70
C MET A 197 -14.51 -2.41 6.74
N ASN A 198 -13.69 -2.43 5.69
CA ASN A 198 -12.48 -1.63 5.61
C ASN A 198 -12.83 -0.16 5.33
N PRO A 199 -12.50 0.76 6.25
CA PRO A 199 -12.87 2.16 6.10
C PRO A 199 -12.40 2.85 4.83
N ASN A 200 -11.18 2.54 4.41
CA ASN A 200 -10.61 3.14 3.21
C ASN A 200 -11.24 2.57 1.94
N SER A 201 -11.62 1.29 1.95
CA SER A 201 -12.24 0.64 0.79
C SER A 201 -13.64 1.19 0.52
N TYR A 202 -14.50 1.32 1.54
CA TYR A 202 -15.82 1.93 1.30
C TYR A 202 -15.68 3.42 0.94
N ALA A 203 -14.72 4.15 1.53
CA ALA A 203 -14.50 5.55 1.18
C ALA A 203 -14.08 5.72 -0.30
N CYS A 204 -13.19 4.84 -0.80
CA CYS A 204 -12.87 4.78 -2.22
C CYS A 204 -14.11 4.51 -3.08
N ILE A 205 -14.94 3.53 -2.71
CA ILE A 205 -16.13 3.16 -3.49
C ILE A 205 -17.13 4.31 -3.53
N ILE A 206 -17.45 4.92 -2.38
CA ILE A 206 -18.37 6.05 -2.30
C ILE A 206 -17.80 7.24 -3.08
N GLY A 207 -16.50 7.53 -2.94
CA GLY A 207 -15.82 8.59 -3.69
C GLY A 207 -15.86 8.35 -5.20
N LEU A 208 -15.68 7.10 -5.64
CA LEU A 208 -15.72 6.75 -7.06
C LEU A 208 -17.14 6.86 -7.62
N VAL A 209 -18.14 6.37 -6.89
CA VAL A 209 -19.56 6.53 -7.25
C VAL A 209 -19.92 8.01 -7.37
N TRP A 210 -19.49 8.83 -6.41
CA TRP A 210 -19.65 10.28 -6.46
C TRP A 210 -18.97 10.87 -7.71
N ALA A 211 -17.71 10.52 -7.96
CA ALA A 211 -16.95 11.01 -9.11
C ALA A 211 -17.63 10.66 -10.44
N PHE A 212 -18.20 9.46 -10.59
CA PHE A 212 -18.97 9.09 -11.78
C PHE A 212 -20.22 9.96 -11.95
N ILE A 213 -21.00 10.15 -10.89
CA ILE A 213 -22.22 10.96 -10.91
C ILE A 213 -21.88 12.42 -11.21
N ALA A 214 -20.92 12.99 -10.48
CA ALA A 214 -20.48 14.37 -10.60
C ALA A 214 -19.97 14.69 -12.01
N ASN A 215 -19.08 13.86 -12.57
CA ASN A 215 -18.55 14.09 -13.91
C ASN A 215 -19.60 13.81 -15.02
N ARG A 216 -20.49 12.84 -14.83
CA ARG A 216 -21.53 12.50 -15.82
C ARG A 216 -22.58 13.60 -15.97
N TRP A 217 -22.98 14.20 -14.86
CA TRP A 217 -23.98 15.28 -14.80
C TRP A 217 -23.39 16.68 -14.65
N ARG A 218 -22.05 16.80 -14.64
CA ARG A 218 -21.31 18.05 -14.35
C ARG A 218 -21.81 18.75 -13.09
N PHE A 219 -22.05 17.95 -12.05
CA PHE A 219 -22.48 18.43 -10.75
C PHE A 219 -21.25 18.79 -9.91
N GLU A 220 -21.19 20.03 -9.44
CA GLU A 220 -20.17 20.46 -8.48
C GLU A 220 -20.60 20.10 -7.06
N MET A 221 -19.62 19.72 -6.23
CA MET A 221 -19.87 19.35 -4.85
C MET A 221 -20.36 20.58 -4.06
N PRO A 222 -21.50 20.51 -3.33
CA PRO A 222 -21.96 21.64 -2.55
C PRO A 222 -20.93 22.06 -1.50
N SER A 223 -20.68 23.37 -1.37
CA SER A 223 -19.64 23.92 -0.50
C SER A 223 -19.73 23.48 0.96
N ILE A 224 -20.95 23.24 1.46
CA ILE A 224 -21.18 22.72 2.83
C ILE A 224 -20.58 21.31 2.98
N MET A 225 -20.79 20.44 1.98
CA MET A 225 -20.27 19.09 2.00
C MET A 225 -18.76 19.10 1.73
N GLU A 226 -18.30 19.87 0.74
CA GLU A 226 -16.88 19.99 0.39
C GLU A 226 -16.07 20.52 1.58
N GLY A 227 -16.52 21.61 2.22
CA GLY A 227 -15.88 22.18 3.39
C GLY A 227 -15.82 21.20 4.56
N SER A 228 -16.88 20.43 4.80
CA SER A 228 -16.92 19.41 5.86
C SER A 228 -15.90 18.29 5.62
N ILE A 229 -15.83 17.79 4.38
CA ILE A 229 -14.87 16.75 3.98
C ILE A 229 -13.45 17.29 4.03
N LEU A 230 -13.22 18.52 3.57
CA LEU A 230 -11.91 19.13 3.51
C LEU A 230 -11.31 19.36 4.91
N ILE A 231 -12.11 19.73 5.90
CA ILE A 231 -11.65 19.85 7.30
C ILE A 231 -11.07 18.53 7.78
N MET A 232 -11.79 17.43 7.56
CA MET A 232 -11.34 16.11 7.99
C MET A 232 -10.17 15.60 7.13
N SER A 233 -10.23 15.75 5.80
CA SER A 233 -9.19 15.32 4.86
C SER A 233 -7.85 16.01 5.13
N LYS A 234 -7.85 17.32 5.38
CA LYS A 234 -6.61 18.09 5.66
C LYS A 234 -5.87 17.56 6.89
N THR A 235 -6.56 16.99 7.86
CA THR A 235 -5.91 16.34 9.01
C THR A 235 -5.31 14.99 8.63
N GLY A 236 -5.87 14.30 7.63
CA GLY A 236 -5.55 12.92 7.27
C GLY A 236 -4.09 12.64 6.96
N THR A 237 -3.41 13.50 6.21
CA THR A 237 -1.99 13.27 5.89
C THR A 237 -1.10 13.35 7.14
N GLY A 238 -1.30 14.38 7.96
CA GLY A 238 -0.52 14.61 9.17
C GLY A 238 -0.79 13.57 10.25
N THR A 239 -2.06 13.27 10.51
CA THR A 239 -2.46 12.25 11.50
C THR A 239 -2.07 10.85 11.06
N ALA A 240 -2.09 10.54 9.76
CA ALA A 240 -1.60 9.26 9.24
C ALA A 240 -0.09 9.09 9.45
N MET A 241 0.71 10.14 9.17
CA MET A 241 2.15 10.11 9.43
C MET A 241 2.47 10.06 10.93
N PHE A 242 1.69 10.77 11.75
CA PHE A 242 1.80 10.70 13.20
C PHE A 242 1.48 9.29 13.74
N SER A 243 0.39 8.69 13.25
CA SER A 243 0.00 7.30 13.54
C SER A 243 1.06 6.30 13.07
N MET A 244 1.71 6.55 11.93
CA MET A 244 2.86 5.77 11.46
C MET A 244 4.06 5.88 12.41
N GLY A 245 4.31 7.06 12.98
CA GLY A 245 5.32 7.29 14.00
C GLY A 245 5.02 6.53 15.30
N ILE A 246 3.78 6.57 15.76
CA ILE A 246 3.29 5.76 16.89
C ILE A 246 3.50 4.27 16.61
N PHE A 247 3.09 3.80 15.42
CA PHE A 247 3.27 2.42 15.00
C PHE A 247 4.73 1.99 15.09
N MET A 248 5.65 2.83 14.58
CA MET A 248 7.09 2.59 14.64
C MET A 248 7.63 2.56 16.07
N ALA A 249 7.12 3.41 16.96
CA ALA A 249 7.54 3.44 18.37
C ALA A 249 7.04 2.27 19.20
N LEU A 250 5.89 1.69 18.83
CA LEU A 250 5.30 0.52 19.49
C LEU A 250 5.98 -0.79 19.09
N GLN A 251 6.71 -0.84 17.97
CA GLN A 251 7.50 -2.02 17.63
C GLN A 251 8.71 -2.14 18.56
N GLU A 252 8.96 -3.33 19.10
CA GLU A 252 10.10 -3.57 19.99
C GLU A 252 11.45 -3.42 19.28
N LYS A 253 11.48 -3.73 17.97
CA LYS A 253 12.67 -3.65 17.12
C LYS A 253 12.34 -2.97 15.80
N VAL A 254 13.23 -2.08 15.37
CA VAL A 254 13.18 -1.45 14.04
C VAL A 254 13.42 -2.48 12.93
N ILE A 255 14.27 -3.49 13.22
CA ILE A 255 14.56 -4.63 12.34
C ILE A 255 14.21 -5.90 13.12
N ALA A 256 13.02 -6.44 12.89
CA ALA A 256 12.54 -7.62 13.60
C ALA A 256 13.02 -8.93 12.93
N CYS A 257 13.06 -8.98 11.59
CA CYS A 257 13.32 -10.20 10.83
C CYS A 257 14.82 -10.49 10.53
N GLY A 258 15.75 -9.70 11.09
CA GLY A 258 17.19 -9.81 10.83
C GLY A 258 17.67 -9.14 9.53
N ALA A 259 18.98 -8.97 9.40
CA ALA A 259 19.59 -8.16 8.33
C ALA A 259 19.36 -8.72 6.92
N SER A 260 19.51 -10.05 6.74
CA SER A 260 19.36 -10.70 5.42
C SER A 260 17.94 -10.54 4.85
N LEU A 261 16.91 -10.82 5.66
CA LEU A 261 15.51 -10.67 5.23
C LEU A 261 15.13 -9.20 5.03
N THR A 262 15.73 -8.27 5.79
CA THR A 262 15.55 -6.83 5.57
C THR A 262 16.08 -6.41 4.21
N VAL A 263 17.31 -6.82 3.85
CA VAL A 263 17.90 -6.52 2.55
C VAL A 263 17.04 -7.08 1.42
N ILE A 264 16.59 -8.34 1.54
CA ILE A 264 15.69 -8.95 0.55
C ILE A 264 14.39 -8.14 0.43
N GLY A 265 13.77 -7.76 1.55
CA GLY A 265 12.55 -6.96 1.56
C GLY A 265 12.74 -5.60 0.88
N MET A 266 13.86 -4.92 1.10
CA MET A 266 14.18 -3.63 0.46
C MET A 266 14.45 -3.78 -1.03
N VAL A 267 15.15 -4.85 -1.44
CA VAL A 267 15.37 -5.16 -2.86
C VAL A 267 14.04 -5.45 -3.55
N LEU A 268 13.17 -6.25 -2.94
CA LEU A 268 11.83 -6.50 -3.48
C LEU A 268 11.02 -5.20 -3.61
N ARG A 269 11.05 -4.36 -2.57
CA ARG A 269 10.27 -3.12 -2.51
C ARG A 269 10.74 -2.05 -3.48
N PHE A 270 12.03 -1.74 -3.45
CA PHE A 270 12.61 -0.59 -4.14
C PHE A 270 13.32 -0.96 -5.44
N ILE A 271 13.49 -2.23 -5.77
CA ILE A 271 14.11 -2.65 -7.05
C ILE A 271 13.14 -3.52 -7.83
N ALA A 272 12.69 -4.65 -7.29
CA ALA A 272 11.86 -5.60 -8.04
C ALA A 272 10.48 -5.01 -8.42
N GLY A 273 9.79 -4.34 -7.49
CA GLY A 273 8.53 -3.64 -7.77
C GLY A 273 8.66 -2.59 -8.88
N PRO A 274 9.58 -1.61 -8.76
CA PRO A 274 9.85 -0.61 -9.80
C PRO A 274 10.32 -1.22 -11.13
N ALA A 275 11.14 -2.27 -11.12
CA ALA A 275 11.58 -2.95 -12.34
C ALA A 275 10.41 -3.64 -13.06
N ALA A 276 9.53 -4.34 -12.34
CA ALA A 276 8.32 -4.92 -12.91
C ALA A 276 7.41 -3.84 -13.50
N MET A 277 7.30 -2.69 -12.83
CA MET A 277 6.54 -1.55 -13.34
C MET A 277 7.18 -0.95 -14.60
N ALA A 278 8.50 -0.83 -14.65
CA ALA A 278 9.21 -0.35 -15.83
C ALA A 278 8.97 -1.29 -17.03
N ILE A 279 9.10 -2.60 -16.84
CA ILE A 279 8.84 -3.59 -17.89
C ILE A 279 7.38 -3.53 -18.35
N GLY A 280 6.42 -3.52 -17.42
CA GLY A 280 4.99 -3.41 -17.74
C GLY A 280 4.66 -2.11 -18.49
N SER A 281 5.30 -1.01 -18.11
CA SER A 281 5.13 0.29 -18.77
C SER A 281 5.70 0.30 -20.19
N ILE A 282 6.84 -0.34 -20.42
CA ILE A 282 7.44 -0.50 -21.76
C ILE A 282 6.56 -1.38 -22.65
N ILE A 283 6.02 -2.49 -22.14
CA ILE A 283 5.13 -3.41 -22.90
C ILE A 283 3.89 -2.66 -23.40
N VAL A 284 3.31 -1.80 -22.57
CA VAL A 284 2.11 -1.01 -22.92
C VAL A 284 2.45 0.24 -23.74
N GLY A 285 3.73 0.60 -23.84
CA GLY A 285 4.20 1.74 -24.62
C GLY A 285 4.05 3.10 -23.93
N LEU A 286 4.07 3.14 -22.59
CA LEU A 286 4.14 4.40 -21.84
C LEU A 286 5.46 5.14 -22.11
N ARG A 287 5.38 6.46 -22.25
CA ARG A 287 6.53 7.33 -22.52
C ARG A 287 6.48 8.61 -21.70
N GLY A 288 7.61 9.30 -21.59
CA GLY A 288 7.73 10.59 -20.92
C GLY A 288 7.35 10.55 -19.43
N ASP A 289 6.73 11.61 -18.94
CA ASP A 289 6.46 11.77 -17.51
C ASP A 289 5.53 10.69 -16.94
N VAL A 290 4.60 10.15 -17.74
CA VAL A 290 3.70 9.08 -17.28
C VAL A 290 4.48 7.80 -16.94
N LEU A 291 5.50 7.45 -17.75
CA LEU A 291 6.41 6.34 -17.48
C LEU A 291 7.23 6.58 -16.20
N ARG A 292 7.77 7.79 -16.04
CA ARG A 292 8.59 8.16 -14.89
C ARG A 292 7.76 8.11 -13.59
N VAL A 293 6.55 8.68 -13.61
CA VAL A 293 5.59 8.66 -12.50
C VAL A 293 5.19 7.23 -12.15
N ALA A 294 4.95 6.36 -13.14
CA ALA A 294 4.65 4.95 -12.93
C ALA A 294 5.75 4.24 -12.13
N ILE A 295 7.00 4.39 -12.54
CA ILE A 295 8.16 3.73 -11.89
C ILE A 295 8.35 4.29 -10.47
N ILE A 296 8.28 5.61 -10.29
CA ILE A 296 8.46 6.26 -8.98
C ILE A 296 7.34 5.85 -8.01
N GLN A 297 6.10 5.77 -8.49
CA GLN A 297 4.98 5.29 -7.68
C GLN A 297 5.22 3.88 -7.16
N ALA A 298 5.72 2.98 -8.02
CA ALA A 298 6.07 1.63 -7.61
C ALA A 298 7.22 1.62 -6.58
N ALA A 299 8.03 2.68 -6.48
CA ALA A 299 9.14 2.81 -5.53
C ALA A 299 8.78 3.51 -4.21
N PHE A 300 7.51 3.84 -3.95
CA PHE A 300 7.10 4.43 -2.67
C PHE A 300 7.47 3.54 -1.46
N PRO A 301 7.30 3.98 -0.20
CA PRO A 301 7.39 3.07 0.94
C PRO A 301 6.17 2.14 1.03
N GLN A 302 6.29 1.10 1.84
CA GLN A 302 5.23 0.11 2.08
C GLN A 302 4.06 0.73 2.86
N ALA A 303 2.82 0.32 2.56
CA ALA A 303 1.65 0.74 3.33
C ALA A 303 1.50 -0.04 4.64
N ILE A 304 1.09 0.63 5.74
CA ILE A 304 0.87 0.00 7.06
C ILE A 304 -0.15 -1.14 6.98
N ILE A 305 -1.15 -1.03 6.09
CA ILE A 305 -2.19 -2.04 5.94
C ILE A 305 -1.66 -3.43 5.58
N SER A 306 -0.52 -3.52 4.87
CA SER A 306 0.08 -4.82 4.58
C SER A 306 0.58 -5.52 5.84
N PHE A 307 1.08 -4.75 6.82
CA PHE A 307 1.46 -5.30 8.13
C PHE A 307 0.22 -5.73 8.91
N ILE A 308 -0.85 -4.92 8.93
CA ILE A 308 -2.10 -5.24 9.64
C ILE A 308 -2.65 -6.59 9.16
N PHE A 309 -2.75 -6.79 7.84
CA PHE A 309 -3.19 -8.07 7.30
C PHE A 309 -2.21 -9.21 7.56
N ALA A 310 -0.91 -8.96 7.47
CA ALA A 310 0.08 -9.96 7.84
C ALA A 310 -0.01 -10.40 9.29
N GLN A 311 -0.32 -9.49 10.22
CA GLN A 311 -0.52 -9.80 11.62
C GLN A 311 -1.84 -10.56 11.82
N GLU A 312 -2.94 -10.12 11.20
CA GLU A 312 -4.25 -10.78 11.29
C GLU A 312 -4.24 -12.21 10.72
N TYR A 313 -3.48 -12.44 9.65
CA TYR A 313 -3.40 -13.73 8.95
C TYR A 313 -2.15 -14.56 9.30
N GLY A 314 -1.34 -14.12 10.28
CA GLY A 314 -0.13 -14.84 10.71
C GLY A 314 0.86 -15.10 9.56
N LEU A 315 1.19 -14.06 8.79
CA LEU A 315 2.04 -14.13 7.61
C LEU A 315 3.23 -13.16 7.68
N HIS A 316 4.38 -13.63 8.18
CA HIS A 316 5.65 -12.89 8.16
C HIS A 316 5.52 -11.41 8.60
N ALA A 317 4.76 -11.15 9.67
CA ALA A 317 4.46 -9.81 10.16
C ALA A 317 5.73 -9.00 10.48
N GLU A 318 6.78 -9.65 11.00
CA GLU A 318 8.07 -9.03 11.28
C GLU A 318 8.80 -8.51 10.03
N VAL A 319 8.65 -9.19 8.90
CA VAL A 319 9.26 -8.77 7.63
C VAL A 319 8.52 -7.54 7.10
N LEU A 320 7.18 -7.55 7.16
CA LEU A 320 6.36 -6.44 6.69
C LEU A 320 6.43 -5.22 7.63
N SER A 321 6.55 -5.39 8.95
CA SER A 321 6.79 -4.27 9.88
C SER A 321 8.13 -3.61 9.60
N THR A 322 9.19 -4.40 9.41
CA THR A 322 10.52 -3.90 9.07
C THR A 322 10.50 -3.18 7.72
N ALA A 323 9.78 -3.72 6.72
CA ALA A 323 9.62 -3.08 5.42
C ALA A 323 8.89 -1.72 5.50
N VAL A 324 7.85 -1.62 6.34
CA VAL A 324 7.14 -0.36 6.60
C VAL A 324 8.06 0.64 7.29
N ILE A 325 8.75 0.25 8.36
CA ILE A 325 9.57 1.16 9.16
C ILE A 325 10.82 1.59 8.40
N PHE A 326 11.69 0.63 8.07
CA PHE A 326 12.96 0.92 7.43
C PHE A 326 12.75 1.47 6.01
N GLY A 327 11.76 0.95 5.29
CA GLY A 327 11.40 1.48 3.97
C GLY A 327 10.97 2.93 4.03
N THR A 328 10.25 3.37 5.06
CA THR A 328 9.86 4.79 5.21
C THR A 328 11.05 5.69 5.50
N ILE A 329 12.02 5.23 6.29
CA ILE A 329 13.25 5.98 6.59
C ILE A 329 14.09 6.16 5.32
N VAL A 330 14.23 5.10 4.53
CA VAL A 330 15.08 5.08 3.33
C VAL A 330 14.35 5.60 2.08
N ALA A 331 13.03 5.75 2.12
CA ALA A 331 12.23 6.16 0.96
C ALA A 331 12.66 7.51 0.37
N LEU A 332 12.88 8.54 1.19
CA LEU A 332 13.22 9.87 0.68
C LEU A 332 14.49 9.89 -0.19
N PRO A 333 15.66 9.41 0.27
CA PRO A 333 16.86 9.39 -0.57
C PRO A 333 16.70 8.47 -1.79
N VAL A 334 16.02 7.32 -1.65
CA VAL A 334 15.79 6.40 -2.77
C VAL A 334 14.90 7.05 -3.85
N LEU A 335 13.84 7.75 -3.45
CA LEU A 335 12.92 8.39 -4.39
C LEU A 335 13.57 9.59 -5.08
N ILE A 336 14.43 10.35 -4.40
CA ILE A 336 15.25 11.40 -5.02
C ILE A 336 16.22 10.79 -6.03
N ALA A 337 16.85 9.65 -5.71
CA ALA A 337 17.72 8.94 -6.65
C ALA A 337 16.94 8.47 -7.88
N TYR A 338 15.75 7.88 -7.70
CA TYR A 338 14.87 7.52 -8.81
C TYR A 338 14.49 8.72 -9.67
N TYR A 339 14.18 9.86 -9.05
CA TYR A 339 13.87 11.09 -9.77
C TYR A 339 15.01 11.53 -10.67
N ALA A 340 16.22 11.59 -10.10
CA ALA A 340 17.43 12.01 -10.82
C ALA A 340 17.78 11.03 -11.95
N ILE A 341 17.71 9.72 -11.71
CA ILE A 341 18.05 8.69 -12.71
C ILE A 341 17.05 8.68 -13.86
N LEU A 342 15.75 8.78 -13.56
CA LEU A 342 14.70 8.71 -14.57
C LEU A 342 14.61 9.97 -15.44
N ASP A 343 15.20 11.09 -15.04
CA ASP A 343 15.32 12.27 -15.91
C ASP A 343 16.17 12.01 -17.16
N PHE A 344 17.12 11.07 -17.07
CA PHE A 344 17.95 10.66 -18.20
C PHE A 344 17.25 9.68 -19.14
N VAL A 345 16.18 9.02 -18.68
CA VAL A 345 15.39 8.08 -19.49
C VAL A 345 14.38 8.88 -20.31
N HIS A 346 14.59 8.94 -21.63
CA HIS A 346 13.74 9.66 -22.60
C HIS A 346 12.54 8.84 -23.05
#